data_AF-A0A7W0ZUQ5-F1
#
_entry.id   AF-A0A7W0ZUQ5-F1
#
_cell.length_a   1.000
_cell.length_b   1.000
_cell.length_c   1.000
_cell.angle_alpha   90.00
_cell.angle_beta   90.00
_cell.angle_gamma   90.00
#
_symmetry.space_group_name_H-M   'P 1'
#
loop_
_entity.id
_entity.type
_entity.pdbx_description
1 polymer ?
#
loop_
_entity_poly.entity_id
_entity_poly.type
_entity_poly.pdbx_seq_one_letter_code
_entity_poly.pdbx_strand_id
1 'polypeptide(L)'
;MGLWSRLRRRLRPPRRLSFTREGRLIVIMSVGVGFAAINTGNNLLYLLLGWLLSFIIASGILSEMTLKRLKVDRRPPPRVFAGEPF
;
A
#
# COMPACT_ATOMS: atom_id res chain seq x y z
N MET A 1 -6.00 -14.63 -24.81
CA MET A 1 -4.67 -14.12 -24.38
C MET A 1 -4.73 -12.62 -24.02
N GLY A 2 -5.66 -12.18 -23.16
CA GLY A 2 -5.91 -10.73 -22.91
C GLY A 2 -6.21 -10.34 -21.45
N LEU A 3 -6.27 -11.30 -20.52
CA LEU A 3 -6.57 -11.03 -19.11
C LEU A 3 -5.33 -10.48 -18.36
N TRP A 4 -4.15 -11.01 -18.67
CA TRP A 4 -2.89 -10.67 -18.01
C TRP A 4 -2.43 -9.23 -18.26
N SER A 5 -2.68 -8.67 -19.44
CA SER A 5 -2.29 -7.29 -19.79
C SER A 5 -3.16 -6.23 -19.11
N ARG A 6 -4.44 -6.54 -18.86
CA ARG A 6 -5.34 -5.66 -18.09
C ARG A 6 -4.99 -5.65 -16.61
N LEU A 7 -4.61 -6.81 -16.05
CA LEU A 7 -4.13 -6.91 -14.66
C LEU A 7 -2.85 -6.07 -14.46
N ARG A 8 -1.88 -6.19 -15.38
CA ARG A 8 -0.58 -5.50 -15.31
C ARG A 8 -0.67 -3.97 -15.36
N ARG A 9 -1.65 -3.40 -16.08
CA ARG A 9 -1.85 -1.93 -16.10
C ARG A 9 -2.51 -1.40 -14.82
N ARG A 10 -3.34 -2.22 -14.15
CA ARG A 10 -3.95 -1.86 -12.87
C ARG A 10 -2.97 -1.98 -11.69
N LEU A 11 -1.99 -2.88 -11.81
CA LEU A 11 -0.89 -3.13 -10.86
C LEU A 11 0.36 -2.25 -11.07
N ARG A 12 0.27 -1.18 -11.87
CA ARG A 12 1.32 -0.15 -11.92
C ARG A 12 0.93 1.00 -10.99
N PRO A 13 1.30 0.96 -9.70
CA PRO A 13 1.11 2.11 -8.83
C PRO A 13 2.09 3.21 -9.27
N PRO A 14 1.62 4.42 -9.58
CA PRO A 14 2.48 5.49 -10.07
C PRO A 14 3.25 6.19 -8.94
N ARG A 15 3.20 5.73 -7.69
CA ARG A 15 3.77 6.46 -6.55
C ARG A 15 4.40 5.57 -5.49
N ARG A 16 5.50 6.09 -4.93
CA ARG A 16 6.24 5.57 -3.77
C ARG A 16 5.24 5.27 -2.66
N LEU A 17 4.99 3.99 -2.40
CA LEU A 17 4.41 3.52 -1.14
C LEU A 17 5.37 3.96 -0.04
N SER A 18 5.01 5.03 0.66
CA SER A 18 5.68 5.38 1.90
C SER A 18 5.29 4.32 2.91
N PHE A 19 6.25 3.44 3.22
CA PHE A 19 6.10 2.53 4.35
C PHE A 19 5.92 3.41 5.59
N THR A 20 4.70 3.48 6.10
CA THR A 20 4.47 4.14 7.39
C THR A 20 5.22 3.36 8.47
N ARG A 21 5.62 4.03 9.56
CA ARG A 21 6.42 3.40 10.62
C ARG A 21 5.71 2.15 11.17
N GLU A 22 4.38 2.18 11.19
CA GLU A 22 3.48 1.12 11.63
C GLU A 22 3.51 -0.07 10.68
N GLY A 23 3.49 0.17 9.35
CA GLY A 23 3.60 -0.89 8.35
C GLY A 23 4.92 -1.67 8.45
N ARG A 24 6.01 -0.98 8.80
CA ARG A 24 7.32 -1.63 9.02
C ARG A 24 7.29 -2.62 10.19
N LEU A 25 6.59 -2.27 11.28
CA LEU A 25 6.45 -3.15 12.44
C LEU A 25 5.71 -4.44 12.06
N ILE A 26 4.61 -4.33 11.29
CA ILE A 26 3.83 -5.49 10.83
C ILE A 26 4.66 -6.41 9.93
N VAL A 27 5.50 -5.86 9.05
CA VAL A 27 6.38 -6.66 8.20
C VAL A 27 7.42 -7.41 9.03
N ILE A 28 8.08 -6.75 9.98
CA ILE A 28 9.06 -7.40 10.86
C ILE A 28 8.40 -8.51 11.68
N MET A 29 7.21 -8.25 12.24
CA MET A 29 6.44 -9.25 12.99
C MET A 29 6.06 -10.44 12.10
N SER A 30 5.59 -10.19 10.88
CA SER A 30 5.25 -11.25 9.92
C SER A 30 6.46 -12.14 9.60
N VAL A 31 7.64 -11.54 9.40
CA VAL A 31 8.88 -12.29 9.16
C VAL A 31 9.25 -13.12 10.39
N GLY A 32 9.19 -12.55 11.59
CA GLY A 32 9.45 -13.27 12.84
C GLY A 32 8.50 -14.47 13.05
N VAL A 33 7.20 -14.26 12.81
CA VAL A 33 6.20 -15.34 12.86
C VAL A 33 6.48 -16.41 11.80
N GLY A 34 6.95 -16.03 10.62
CA GLY A 34 7.35 -16.97 9.56
C GLY A 34 8.52 -17.85 9.98
N PHE A 35 9.56 -17.27 10.57
CA PHE A 35 10.67 -18.04 11.14
C PHE A 35 10.20 -18.99 12.25
N ALA A 36 9.32 -18.52 13.14
CA ALA A 36 8.72 -19.38 14.16
C ALA A 36 7.94 -20.54 13.52
N ALA A 37 7.05 -20.27 12.56
CA ALA A 37 6.23 -21.27 11.88
C ALA A 37 7.08 -22.39 11.24
N ILE A 38 8.15 -22.00 10.54
CA ILE A 38 9.07 -22.95 9.90
C ILE A 38 9.80 -23.80 10.94
N ASN A 39 10.35 -23.17 11.98
CA ASN A 39 11.14 -23.87 12.99
C ASN A 39 10.27 -24.77 13.89
N THR A 40 9.04 -24.36 14.23
CA THR A 40 8.14 -25.17 15.06
C THR A 40 7.28 -26.17 14.27
N GLY A 41 7.23 -26.08 12.94
CA GLY A 41 6.37 -26.93 12.12
C GLY A 41 4.88 -26.81 12.46
N ASN A 42 4.44 -25.68 13.01
CA ASN A 42 3.09 -25.51 13.54
C ASN A 42 2.12 -24.96 12.49
N ASN A 43 1.12 -25.77 12.13
CA ASN A 43 0.05 -25.44 11.18
C ASN A 43 -0.73 -24.16 11.54
N LEU A 44 -0.93 -23.88 12.83
CA LEU A 44 -1.60 -22.64 13.27
C LEU A 44 -0.76 -21.41 12.93
N LEU A 45 0.56 -21.48 13.09
CA LEU A 45 1.45 -20.37 12.75
C LEU A 45 1.50 -20.14 11.24
N TYR A 46 1.40 -21.19 10.43
CA TYR A 46 1.26 -21.04 8.97
C TYR A 46 -0.02 -20.31 8.58
N LEU A 47 -1.16 -20.65 9.21
CA LEU A 47 -2.43 -19.95 8.98
C LEU A 47 -2.34 -18.49 9.43
N LEU A 48 -1.76 -18.24 10.60
CA LEU A 48 -1.55 -16.88 11.11
C LEU A 48 -0.66 -16.06 10.17
N LEU A 49 0.45 -16.65 9.69
CA LEU A 49 1.35 -16.02 8.72
C LEU A 49 0.59 -15.65 7.44
N GLY A 50 -0.22 -16.57 6.92
CA GLY A 50 -1.06 -16.32 5.75
C GLY A 50 -2.05 -15.17 5.97
N TRP A 51 -2.62 -15.07 7.17
CA TRP A 51 -3.52 -13.98 7.54
C TRP A 51 -2.80 -12.63 7.63
N LEU A 52 -1.63 -12.59 8.27
CA LEU A 52 -0.78 -11.40 8.38
C LEU A 52 -0.42 -10.87 6.98
N LEU A 53 0.03 -11.75 6.08
CA LEU A 53 0.35 -11.40 4.70
C LEU A 53 -0.88 -10.89 3.94
N SER A 54 -2.03 -11.52 4.13
CA SER A 54 -3.30 -11.07 3.52
C SER A 54 -3.69 -9.67 4.00
N PHE A 55 -3.52 -9.37 5.29
CA PHE A 55 -3.78 -8.03 5.81
C PHE A 55 -2.81 -6.98 5.26
N ILE A 56 -1.54 -7.31 5.05
CA ILE A 56 -0.58 -6.40 4.40
C ILE A 56 -1.08 -6.03 2.99
N ILE A 57 -1.53 -7.04 2.22
CA ILE A 57 -2.05 -6.82 0.86
C ILE A 57 -3.34 -5.99 0.89
N ALA A 58 -4.29 -6.35 1.76
CA ALA A 58 -5.56 -5.64 1.90
C ALA A 58 -5.35 -4.17 2.31
N SER A 59 -4.44 -3.92 3.26
CA SER A 59 -4.04 -2.58 3.69
C SER A 59 -3.44 -1.77 2.54
N GLY A 60 -2.54 -2.38 1.76
CA GLY A 60 -1.94 -1.75 0.57
C GLY A 60 -2.98 -1.35 -0.47
N ILE A 61 -3.93 -2.24 -0.78
CA ILE A 61 -5.03 -1.97 -1.71
C ILE A 61 -5.91 -0.83 -1.20
N LEU A 62 -6.30 -0.86 0.08
CA LEU A 62 -7.15 0.16 0.66
C LEU A 62 -6.46 1.54 0.67
N SER A 63 -5.17 1.59 1.00
CA SER A 63 -4.36 2.81 0.95
C SER A 63 -4.34 3.42 -0.46
N GLU A 64 -4.16 2.57 -1.48
CA GLU A 64 -4.18 3.01 -2.87
C GLU A 64 -5.58 3.51 -3.30
N MET A 65 -6.66 2.86 -2.85
CA MET A 65 -8.04 3.28 -3.14
C MET A 65 -8.38 4.65 -2.54
N THR A 66 -7.95 4.91 -1.31
CA THR A 66 -8.20 6.20 -0.64
C THR A 66 -7.41 7.33 -1.30
N LEU A 67 -6.14 7.09 -1.65
CA LEU A 67 -5.28 8.08 -2.32
C LEU A 67 -5.68 8.35 -3.77
N LYS A 68 -6.16 7.36 -4.52
CA LYS A 68 -6.64 7.55 -5.90
C LYS A 68 -7.86 8.48 -6.00
N ARG A 69 -8.63 8.64 -4.93
CA ARG A 69 -9.81 9.52 -4.89
C ARG A 69 -9.50 10.98 -4.55
N LEU A 70 -8.27 11.31 -4.16
CA LEU A 70 -7.85 12.70 -3.93
C LEU A 70 -7.70 13.43 -5.27
N LYS A 71 -8.78 14.08 -5.71
CA LYS A 71 -8.71 15.16 -6.70
C LYS A 71 -8.09 16.38 -6.03
N VAL A 72 -6.91 16.79 -6.49
CA VAL A 72 -6.30 18.05 -6.09
C VAL A 72 -7.07 19.16 -6.80
N ASP A 73 -8.00 19.79 -6.09
CA ASP A 73 -8.65 21.00 -6.56
C ASP A 73 -7.73 22.19 -6.22
N ARG A 74 -7.03 22.70 -7.22
CA ARG A 74 -6.24 23.94 -7.06
C ARG A 74 -7.23 25.09 -7.17
N ARG A 75 -7.51 25.76 -6.05
CA ARG A 75 -8.18 27.07 -6.07
C ARG A 75 -7.12 28.16 -6.26
N PRO A 76 -6.92 28.69 -7.48
CA PRO A 76 -6.12 29.90 -7.63
C PRO A 76 -6.82 31.08 -6.92
N PRO A 77 -6.05 32.05 -6.41
CA PRO A 77 -6.61 33.25 -5.80
C PRO A 77 -7.44 34.04 -6.84
N PRO A 78 -8.56 34.66 -6.43
CA PRO A 78 -9.50 35.33 -7.32
C PRO A 78 -8.96 36.60 -8.02
N ARG A 79 -7.75 37.06 -7.69
CA ARG A 79 -7.09 38.20 -8.34
C ARG A 79 -5.61 37.89 -8.50
N VAL A 80 -5.12 38.03 -9.74
CA VAL A 80 -3.71 37.89 -10.09
C VAL A 80 -3.25 39.27 -10.57
N PHE A 81 -2.30 39.88 -9.88
CA PHE A 81 -1.68 41.15 -10.27
C PHE A 81 -0.37 40.88 -11.02
N ALA A 82 -0.11 41.65 -12.08
CA ALA A 82 1.13 41.52 -12.86
C ALA A 82 2.32 42.04 -12.03
N GLY A 83 3.26 41.16 -11.69
CA GLY A 83 4.50 41.50 -10.98
C GLY A 83 4.70 40.84 -9.60
N GLU A 84 3.70 40.15 -9.05
CA GLU A 84 3.84 39.41 -7.79
C GLU A 84 3.95 37.89 -8.04
N PRO A 85 5.00 37.22 -7.53
CA PRO A 85 5.10 35.77 -7.61
C PRO A 85 4.09 35.11 -6.65
N PHE A 86 3.39 34.11 -7.18
CA PHE A 86 2.46 33.23 -6.46
C PHE A 86 3.14 31.94 -5.99
#